data_AF-A0A378F7U8-F1
#
_entry.id   AF-A0A378F7U8-F1
#
_cell.length_a   1.000
_cell.length_b   1.000
_cell.length_c   1.000
_cell.angle_alpha   90.00
_cell.angle_beta   90.00
_cell.angle_gamma   90.00
#
_symmetry.space_group_name_H-M   'P 1'
#
loop_
_entity.id
_entity.type
_entity.pdbx_description
1 polymer ?
#
loop_
_entity_poly.entity_id
_entity_poly.type
_entity_poly.pdbx_seq_one_letter_code
_entity_poly.pdbx_strand_id
1 'polypeptide(L)'
;MITAVIDNIRAIKFANKTALSQLVAQRYGIVLDPLAMFDCQVKRIHEYKRQLLNILHVIALYLDIKETGKTIAPKAHLFAGKRRRAIGWRS
;
A
#
# COMPACT_ATOMS: atom_id res chain seq x y z
N MET A 1 2.21 -5.33 32.39
CA MET A 1 0.90 -5.61 31.76
C MET A 1 0.68 -4.84 30.45
N ILE A 2 0.91 -3.53 30.37
CA ILE A 2 0.68 -2.74 29.13
C ILE A 2 1.59 -3.16 27.96
N THR A 3 2.86 -3.49 28.22
CA THR A 3 3.82 -3.96 27.20
C THR A 3 3.41 -5.29 26.55
N ALA A 4 2.94 -6.26 27.33
CA ALA A 4 2.49 -7.55 26.82
C ALA A 4 1.33 -7.43 25.82
N VAL A 5 0.42 -6.47 26.04
CA VAL A 5 -0.70 -6.21 25.11
C VAL A 5 -0.20 -5.59 23.80
N ILE A 6 0.75 -4.64 23.88
CA ILE A 6 1.35 -4.01 22.71
C ILE A 6 2.08 -5.05 21.85
N ASP A 7 2.84 -5.95 22.47
CA ASP A 7 3.59 -6.98 21.75
C ASP A 7 2.67 -8.01 21.10
N ASN A 8 1.56 -8.38 21.77
CA ASN A 8 0.53 -9.22 21.17
C ASN A 8 -0.12 -8.56 19.95
N ILE A 9 -0.44 -7.26 20.03
CA ILE A 9 -1.01 -6.52 18.90
C ILE A 9 -0.01 -6.45 17.74
N ARG A 10 1.29 -6.24 18.03
CA ARG A 10 2.35 -6.25 17.02
C ARG A 10 2.46 -7.61 16.33
N ALA A 11 2.43 -8.71 17.09
CA ALA A 11 2.46 -10.06 16.55
C ALA A 11 1.27 -10.34 15.62
N ILE A 12 0.05 -9.96 16.04
CA ILE A 12 -1.16 -10.10 15.22
C ILE A 12 -1.06 -9.29 13.93
N LYS A 13 -0.59 -8.04 14.00
CA LYS A 13 -0.40 -7.19 12.82
C LYS A 13 0.64 -7.77 11.87
N PHE A 14 1.74 -8.32 12.39
CA PHE A 14 2.78 -8.96 11.59
C PHE A 14 2.27 -10.23 10.90
N ALA A 15 1.52 -11.08 11.60
CA ALA A 15 0.90 -12.27 11.02
C ALA A 15 -0.04 -11.91 9.85
N ASN A 16 -0.87 -10.88 10.03
CA ASN A 16 -1.78 -10.40 8.98
C ASN A 16 -1.03 -9.85 7.75
N LYS A 17 0.07 -9.11 7.95
CA LYS A 17 0.92 -8.65 6.85
C LYS A 17 1.56 -9.81 6.10
N THR A 18 2.03 -10.82 6.82
CA THR A 18 2.65 -12.01 6.23
C THR A 18 1.65 -12.78 5.36
N ALA A 19 0.42 -12.97 5.85
CA ALA A 19 -0.65 -13.59 5.06
C ALA A 19 -0.99 -12.77 3.80
N LEU A 20 -1.02 -11.44 3.90
CA LEU A 20 -1.25 -10.56 2.75
C LEU A 20 -0.10 -10.64 1.73
N SER A 21 1.15 -10.62 2.18
CA SER A 21 2.32 -10.79 1.31
C SER A 21 2.26 -12.11 0.53
N GLN A 22 1.89 -13.21 1.20
CA GLN A 22 1.73 -14.52 0.56
C GLN A 22 0.63 -14.51 -0.50
N LEU A 23 -0.53 -13.90 -0.19
CA LEU A 23 -1.63 -13.78 -1.14
C LEU A 23 -1.23 -12.98 -2.38
N VAL A 24 -0.51 -11.86 -2.19
CA VAL A 24 -0.02 -11.03 -3.30
C VAL A 24 1.01 -11.79 -4.14
N ALA A 25 1.93 -12.50 -3.51
CA ALA A 25 2.91 -13.34 -4.20
C ALA A 25 2.25 -14.43 -5.05
N GLN A 26 1.25 -15.12 -4.50
CA GLN A 26 0.51 -16.15 -5.22
C GLN A 26 -0.33 -15.59 -6.38
N ARG A 27 -0.94 -14.41 -6.20
CA ARG A 27 -1.90 -13.86 -7.18
C ARG A 27 -1.26 -13.02 -8.26
N TYR A 28 -0.18 -12.31 -7.94
CA TYR A 28 0.44 -11.32 -8.83
C TYR A 28 1.93 -11.58 -9.06
N GLY A 29 2.54 -12.56 -8.38
CA GLY A 29 3.97 -12.85 -8.49
C GLY A 29 4.89 -11.81 -7.84
N ILE A 30 4.33 -10.88 -7.06
CA ILE A 30 5.08 -9.79 -6.42
C ILE A 30 5.42 -10.18 -4.98
N VAL A 31 6.71 -10.17 -4.64
CA VAL A 31 7.18 -10.43 -3.27
C VAL A 31 7.17 -9.11 -2.48
N LEU A 32 6.38 -9.06 -1.42
CA LEU A 32 6.30 -7.92 -0.50
C LEU A 32 6.99 -8.25 0.82
N ASP A 33 7.89 -7.39 1.28
CA ASP A 33 8.53 -7.51 2.60
C ASP A 33 7.51 -7.21 3.73
N PRO A 34 7.14 -8.20 4.59
CA PRO A 34 6.18 -7.99 5.68
C PRO A 34 6.68 -7.04 6.79
N LEU A 35 7.99 -6.79 6.86
CA LEU A 35 8.60 -5.84 7.81
C LEU A 35 8.43 -4.38 7.35
N ALA A 36 8.18 -4.16 6.05
CA ALA A 36 7.89 -2.84 5.52
C ALA A 36 6.61 -2.23 6.11
N MET A 37 6.51 -0.91 6.06
CA MET A 37 5.27 -0.20 6.39
C MET A 37 4.28 -0.32 5.23
N PHE A 38 3.07 -0.81 5.48
CA PHE A 38 2.06 -1.01 4.44
C PHE A 38 1.14 0.20 4.46
N ASP A 39 1.22 1.02 3.42
CA ASP A 39 0.31 2.14 3.20
C ASP A 39 -0.78 1.70 2.22
N CYS A 40 -1.95 1.35 2.76
CA CYS A 40 -3.05 0.79 1.98
C CYS A 40 -4.13 1.85 1.71
N GLN A 41 -4.28 2.26 0.45
CA GLN A 41 -5.39 3.12 0.00
C GLN A 41 -6.41 2.30 -0.80
N VAL A 42 -7.31 1.62 -0.09
CA VAL A 42 -8.40 0.82 -0.66
C VAL A 42 -9.69 1.64 -0.71
N LYS A 43 -10.00 2.26 -1.86
CA LYS A 43 -11.20 3.08 -2.07
C LYS A 43 -11.69 2.97 -3.53
N ARG A 44 -13.00 3.14 -3.77
CA ARG A 44 -13.55 3.32 -5.14
C ARG A 44 -12.73 4.38 -5.89
N ILE A 45 -12.24 4.05 -7.08
CA ILE A 45 -11.35 4.93 -7.84
C ILE A 45 -12.17 6.12 -8.34
N HIS A 46 -11.90 7.29 -7.76
CA HIS A 46 -12.54 8.54 -8.12
C HIS A 46 -11.52 9.67 -8.00
N GLU A 47 -11.56 10.61 -8.94
CA GLU A 47 -10.67 11.77 -9.01
C GLU A 47 -10.65 12.58 -7.70
N TYR A 48 -11.81 12.88 -7.10
CA TYR A 48 -11.89 13.59 -5.82
C TYR A 48 -11.20 12.88 -4.65
N LYS A 49 -11.01 11.54 -4.73
CA LYS A 49 -10.37 10.76 -3.66
C LYS A 49 -8.84 10.84 -3.67
N ARG A 50 -8.27 11.70 -4.53
CA ARG A 50 -6.86 12.08 -4.55
C ARG A 50 -5.89 10.89 -4.63
N GLN A 51 -6.30 9.81 -5.30
CA GLN A 51 -5.43 8.66 -5.57
C GLN A 51 -4.24 9.06 -6.45
N LEU A 52 -4.47 10.00 -7.38
CA LEU A 52 -3.43 10.59 -8.20
C LEU A 52 -2.39 11.33 -7.36
N LEU A 53 -2.83 12.13 -6.38
CA LEU A 53 -1.93 12.88 -5.50
C LEU A 53 -1.04 11.93 -4.68
N ASN A 54 -1.60 10.82 -4.19
CA ASN A 54 -0.80 9.86 -3.43
C ASN A 54 0.27 9.20 -4.31
N ILE A 55 -0.05 8.86 -5.56
CA ILE A 55 0.94 8.31 -6.50
C ILE A 55 2.03 9.33 -6.84
N LEU A 56 1.67 10.61 -7.06
CA LEU A 56 2.67 11.66 -7.31
C LEU A 56 3.63 11.81 -6.13
N HIS A 57 3.14 11.70 -4.90
CA HIS A 57 3.99 11.71 -3.71
C HIS A 57 4.95 10.52 -3.67
N VAL A 58 4.49 9.31 -4.01
CA VAL A 58 5.36 8.11 -4.10
C VAL A 58 6.44 8.29 -5.16
N ILE A 59 6.10 8.88 -6.32
CA ILE A 59 7.07 9.16 -7.38
C ILE A 59 8.13 10.17 -6.91
N ALA A 60 7.71 11.26 -6.27
CA ALA A 60 8.63 12.25 -5.72
C ALA A 60 9.59 11.63 -4.69
N LEU A 61 9.08 10.81 -3.77
CA LEU A 61 9.92 10.08 -2.81
C LEU A 61 10.90 9.14 -3.50
N TYR A 62 10.48 8.44 -4.56
CA TYR A 62 11.36 7.57 -5.32
C TYR A 62 12.51 8.34 -5.99
N LEU A 63 12.20 9.49 -6.59
CA LEU A 63 13.21 10.37 -7.19
C LEU A 63 14.19 10.90 -6.14
N ASP A 64 13.69 11.36 -4.99
CA ASP A 64 14.52 11.83 -3.88
C ASP A 64 15.50 10.74 -3.39
N ILE A 65 15.05 9.49 -3.26
CA ILE A 65 15.92 8.37 -2.85
C ILE A 65 16.99 8.13 -3.91
N LYS A 66 16.61 8.14 -5.18
CA LYS A 66 17.51 7.87 -6.30
C LYS A 66 18.58 8.95 -6.45
N GLU A 67 18.23 10.22 -6.26
CA GLU A 67 19.13 11.34 -6.44
C GLU A 67 19.99 11.64 -5.20
N THR A 68 19.41 11.56 -4.00
CA THR A 68 20.09 11.93 -2.75
C THR A 68 20.68 10.74 -1.99
N GLY A 69 20.34 9.51 -2.36
CA GLY A 69 20.73 8.30 -1.63
C GLY A 69 20.13 8.21 -0.21
N LYS A 70 19.06 8.97 0.08
CA LYS A 70 18.43 8.98 1.40
C LYS A 70 17.90 7.59 1.76
N THR A 71 18.37 7.05 2.88
CA THR A 71 17.84 5.79 3.43
C THR A 71 16.54 6.07 4.16
N ILE A 72 15.42 5.78 3.51
CA ILE A 72 14.11 5.78 4.15
C ILE A 72 13.70 4.36 4.55
N ALA A 73 12.90 4.24 5.61
CA ALA A 73 12.34 2.96 6.00
C ALA A 73 11.52 2.36 4.84
N PRO A 74 11.60 1.04 4.59
CA PRO A 74 10.90 0.40 3.49
C PRO A 74 9.38 0.57 3.65
N LYS A 75 8.73 1.08 2.60
CA LYS A 75 7.27 1.28 2.53
C LYS A 75 6.70 0.59 1.30
N ALA A 76 5.64 -0.17 1.49
CA ALA A 76 4.84 -0.75 0.41
C ALA A 76 3.53 0.04 0.28
N HIS A 77 3.30 0.67 -0.87
CA HIS A 77 2.06 1.39 -1.16
C HIS A 77 1.09 0.46 -1.92
N LEU A 78 -0.02 0.09 -1.28
CA LEU A 78 -1.04 -0.77 -1.86
C LEU A 78 -2.26 0.05 -2.26
N PHE A 79 -2.57 0.08 -3.55
CA PHE A 79 -3.76 0.72 -4.09
C PHE A 79 -4.77 -0.33 -4.54
N ALA A 80 -6.03 -0.18 -4.14
CA ALA A 80 -7.10 -1.02 -4.66
C ALA A 80 -8.39 -0.23 -4.81
N GLY A 81 -9.09 -0.48 -5.92
CA GLY A 81 -10.39 0.13 -6.17
C GLY A 81 -10.97 -0.27 -7.52
N LYS A 82 -12.28 -0.10 -7.65
CA LYS A 82 -13.02 -0.30 -8.90
C LYS A 82 -13.48 1.06 -9.42
N ARG A 83 -13.33 1.32 -10.72
CA ARG A 83 -13.99 2.44 -11.42
C ARG A 83 -15.35 1.99 -11.94
N ARG A 84 -16.32 2.91 -11.94
CA ARG A 84 -17.55 2.70 -12.71
C ARG A 84 -17.18 2.81 -14.19
N ARG A 85 -17.58 1.83 -15.00
CA ARG A 85 -17.52 1.95 -16.46
C ARG A 85 -18.33 3.18 -16.85
N ALA A 86 -17.77 4.09 -17.64
CA ALA A 86 -18.55 5.18 -18.21
C ALA A 86 -19.70 4.54 -19.00
N ILE A 87 -20.95 4.89 -18.65
CA ILE A 87 -22.09 4.57 -19.50
C ILE A 87 -21.91 5.45 -20.73
N GLY A 88 -21.62 4.81 -21.86
CA GLY A 88 -21.66 5.48 -23.15
C GLY A 88 -23.10 5.92 -23.39
N TRP A 89 -23.29 7.20 -23.72
CA TRP A 89 -24.55 7.70 -24.21
C TRP A 89 -24.89 6.91 -25.49
N ARG A 90 -25.83 5.98 -25.39
CA ARG A 90 -26.55 5.47 -26.56
C ARG A 90 -27.67 6.48 -26.79
N SER A 91 -27.44 7.36 -27.76
CA SER A 91 -28.48 8.11 -28.45
C SER A 91 -29.44 7.16 -29.16
#